data_AF-A0AAD7Z5Q8-F1
#
_entry.id   AF-A0AAD7Z5Q8-F1
#
_cell.length_a   1.000
_cell.length_b   1.000
_cell.length_c   1.000
_cell.angle_alpha   90.00
_cell.angle_beta   90.00
_cell.angle_gamma   90.00
#
_symmetry.space_group_name_H-M   'P 1'
#
loop_
_entity.id
_entity.type
_entity.pdbx_description
1 polymer ?
#
loop_
_entity_poly.entity_id
_entity_poly.type
_entity_poly.pdbx_seq_one_letter_code
_entity_poly.pdbx_strand_id
1 'polypeptide(L)'
;MAAVGEEYSATNAFILFKDRSSSTDRALTYPSEKLVRTVGIVVSLIESILDTEAHKEGIEARIILSVMNSVDFAWLTDGCLVHHQDLKNGIVKSTVRITIPWWCKKQNRKMAHMGRQRAVKRKLRVLQHL
;
A
#
# COMPACT_ATOMS: atom_id res chain seq x y z
N MET A 1 19.14 -12.61 41.18
CA MET A 1 17.79 -12.38 41.74
C MET A 1 16.89 -12.02 40.58
N ALA A 2 15.87 -12.84 40.33
CA ALA A 2 14.87 -12.64 39.28
C ALA A 2 13.73 -11.73 39.77
N ALA A 3 12.84 -11.42 38.80
CA ALA A 3 11.56 -10.70 38.87
C ALA A 3 11.70 -9.22 38.44
N VAL A 4 10.88 -8.65 37.55
CA VAL A 4 9.48 -8.90 37.14
C VAL A 4 9.40 -8.40 35.67
N GLY A 5 8.93 -9.16 34.68
CA GLY A 5 7.53 -9.53 34.52
C GLY A 5 6.71 -8.39 33.88
N GLU A 6 7.13 -7.84 32.72
CA GLU A 6 6.26 -6.98 31.93
C GLU A 6 5.50 -7.82 30.90
N GLU A 7 4.18 -7.75 30.97
CA GLU A 7 3.23 -8.45 30.11
C GLU A 7 3.49 -8.15 28.63
N TYR A 8 3.72 -9.23 27.87
CA TYR A 8 3.92 -9.16 26.42
C TYR A 8 2.63 -8.82 25.70
N SER A 9 2.42 -7.54 25.42
CA SER A 9 1.36 -7.11 24.49
C SER A 9 1.75 -7.41 23.04
N ALA A 10 0.95 -8.24 22.37
CA ALA A 10 1.15 -8.64 20.96
C ALA A 10 1.22 -7.46 19.96
N THR A 11 0.82 -6.26 20.37
CA THR A 11 0.92 -5.02 19.57
C THR A 11 2.34 -4.48 19.40
N ASN A 12 3.33 -4.94 20.16
CA ASN A 12 4.71 -4.43 20.11
C ASN A 12 5.70 -5.29 19.30
N ALA A 13 5.24 -6.31 18.59
CA ALA A 13 6.09 -7.14 17.74
C ALA A 13 6.85 -6.34 16.65
N PHE A 14 6.33 -5.17 16.25
CA PHE A 14 7.00 -4.27 15.31
C PHE A 14 8.20 -3.50 15.91
N ILE A 15 8.26 -3.34 17.24
CA ILE A 15 9.31 -2.55 17.91
C ILE A 15 10.56 -3.40 18.18
N LEU A 16 10.39 -4.72 18.32
CA LEU A 16 11.47 -5.68 18.61
C LEU A 16 12.40 -5.99 17.43
N PHE A 17 12.16 -5.45 16.23
CA PHE A 17 13.13 -5.53 15.12
C PHE A 17 14.35 -4.61 15.32
N LYS A 18 14.44 -3.90 16.46
CA LYS A 18 15.54 -2.99 16.81
C LYS A 18 16.67 -3.67 17.56
N ASP A 19 17.18 -4.79 17.06
CA ASP A 19 18.56 -5.16 17.39
C ASP A 19 19.48 -4.64 16.27
N ARG A 20 20.01 -3.44 16.49
CA ARG A 20 20.77 -2.64 15.50
C ARG A 20 22.28 -2.81 15.62
N SER A 21 22.75 -3.94 16.14
CA SER A 21 24.17 -4.18 16.39
C SER A 21 24.78 -5.30 15.55
N SER A 22 24.35 -5.48 14.30
CA SER A 22 25.20 -6.13 13.29
C SER A 22 24.57 -6.05 11.90
N SER A 23 24.97 -5.08 11.10
CA SER A 23 25.33 -5.34 9.70
C SER A 23 25.71 -4.04 9.00
N THR A 24 26.77 -4.14 8.21
CA THR A 24 27.13 -3.23 7.11
C THR A 24 26.10 -3.22 5.97
N ASP A 25 24.88 -3.71 6.20
CA ASP A 25 23.79 -3.68 5.23
C ASP A 25 23.04 -2.36 5.34
N ARG A 26 22.58 -1.84 4.19
CA ARG A 26 21.78 -0.61 4.13
C ARG A 26 20.54 -0.77 5.01
N ALA A 27 20.60 -0.22 6.23
CA ALA A 27 19.48 -0.23 7.15
C ALA A 27 18.28 0.45 6.48
N LEU A 28 17.11 -0.19 6.54
CA LEU A 28 15.87 0.41 6.06
C LEU A 28 15.65 1.76 6.76
N THR A 29 15.35 2.78 5.96
CA THR A 29 14.98 4.10 6.46
C THR A 29 13.51 4.09 6.86
N TYR A 30 13.23 4.57 8.07
CA TYR A 30 11.86 4.72 8.54
C TYR A 30 11.28 6.03 8.02
N PRO A 31 10.14 6.00 7.29
CA PRO A 31 9.48 7.22 6.84
C PRO A 31 8.91 8.00 8.03
N SER A 32 8.71 9.31 7.85
CA SER A 32 7.99 10.12 8.83
C SER A 32 6.52 9.71 8.92
N GLU A 33 5.91 9.89 10.08
CA GLU A 33 4.49 9.58 10.30
C GLU A 33 3.58 10.33 9.30
N LYS A 34 3.88 11.61 9.05
CA LYS A 34 3.13 12.45 8.09
C LYS A 34 3.18 11.86 6.68
N LEU A 35 4.34 11.35 6.25
CA LEU A 35 4.49 10.70 4.94
C LEU A 35 3.67 9.40 4.88
N VAL A 36 3.73 8.55 5.91
CA VAL A 36 2.96 7.30 5.96
C VAL A 36 1.46 7.57 5.88
N ARG A 37 0.96 8.52 6.67
CA ARG A 37 -0.47 8.91 6.65
C ARG A 37 -0.88 9.41 5.27
N THR A 38 -0.09 10.30 4.68
CA THR A 38 -0.36 10.86 3.34
C THR A 38 -0.41 9.75 2.29
N VAL A 39 0.59 8.87 2.26
CA VAL A 39 0.62 7.74 1.31
C VAL A 39 -0.56 6.81 1.52
N GLY A 40 -0.95 6.53 2.77
CA GLY A 40 -2.13 5.72 3.07
C GLY A 40 -3.43 6.30 2.50
N ILE A 41 -3.64 7.61 2.63
CA ILE A 41 -4.78 8.32 2.04
C ILE A 41 -4.74 8.24 0.52
N VAL A 42 -3.58 8.54 -0.09
CA VAL A 42 -3.38 8.49 -1.54
C VAL A 42 -3.68 7.09 -2.08
N VAL A 43 -3.14 6.04 -1.46
CA VAL A 43 -3.38 4.64 -1.87
C VAL A 43 -4.87 4.30 -1.79
N SER A 44 -5.54 4.68 -0.71
CA SER A 44 -6.98 4.42 -0.54
C SER A 44 -7.82 5.08 -1.64
N LEU A 45 -7.48 6.32 -2.01
CA LEU A 45 -8.13 7.03 -3.11
C LEU A 45 -7.86 6.35 -4.46
N ILE A 46 -6.61 5.96 -4.73
CA ILE A 46 -6.24 5.23 -5.94
C ILE A 46 -7.04 3.93 -6.06
N GLU A 47 -7.10 3.12 -4.99
CA GLU A 47 -7.84 1.86 -4.99
C GLU A 47 -9.33 2.09 -5.26
N SER A 48 -9.95 3.10 -4.63
CA SER A 48 -11.35 3.46 -4.87
C SER A 48 -11.63 3.84 -6.33
N ILE A 49 -10.71 4.57 -6.96
CA ILE A 49 -10.83 4.95 -8.38
C ILE A 49 -10.66 3.72 -9.27
N LEU A 50 -9.68 2.86 -8.98
CA LEU A 50 -9.43 1.66 -9.79
C LEU A 50 -10.58 0.66 -9.69
N ASP A 51 -11.18 0.49 -8.51
CA ASP A 51 -12.31 -0.42 -8.30
C ASP A 51 -13.55 -0.03 -9.12
N THR A 52 -13.67 1.24 -9.50
CA THR A 52 -14.83 1.77 -10.26
C THR A 52 -14.51 2.10 -11.71
N GLU A 53 -13.29 2.55 -12.00
CA GLU A 53 -12.92 3.20 -13.26
C GLU A 53 -11.68 2.61 -13.95
N ALA A 54 -11.12 1.49 -13.49
CA ALA A 54 -9.90 0.91 -14.06
C ALA A 54 -9.96 0.60 -15.58
N HIS A 55 -11.17 0.47 -16.15
CA HIS A 55 -11.39 0.22 -17.58
C HIS A 55 -11.31 1.49 -18.45
N LYS A 56 -11.30 2.69 -17.85
CA LYS A 56 -11.31 3.96 -18.59
C LYS A 56 -9.92 4.29 -19.14
N GLU A 57 -9.88 4.88 -20.33
CA GLU A 57 -8.65 5.39 -20.91
C GLU A 57 -8.10 6.60 -20.13
N GLY A 58 -6.77 6.71 -20.08
CA GLY A 58 -6.09 7.82 -19.38
C GLY A 58 -6.25 7.79 -17.85
N ILE A 59 -6.53 6.62 -17.27
CA ILE A 59 -6.81 6.47 -15.84
C ILE A 59 -5.69 7.00 -14.94
N GLU A 60 -4.43 6.84 -15.36
CA GLU A 60 -3.27 7.33 -14.60
C GLU A 60 -3.29 8.85 -14.42
N ALA A 61 -3.55 9.59 -15.49
CA ALA A 61 -3.66 11.06 -15.44
C ALA A 61 -4.84 11.51 -14.58
N ARG A 62 -5.98 10.82 -14.66
CA ARG A 62 -7.16 11.08 -13.82
C ARG A 62 -6.88 10.84 -12.35
N ILE A 63 -6.19 9.76 -12.02
CA ILE A 63 -5.75 9.45 -10.66
C ILE A 63 -4.83 10.55 -10.13
N ILE A 64 -3.82 10.95 -10.90
CA ILE A 64 -2.88 12.01 -10.50
C ILE A 64 -3.65 13.31 -10.21
N LEU A 65 -4.55 13.72 -11.11
CA LEU A 65 -5.36 14.93 -10.91
C LEU A 65 -6.24 14.82 -9.66
N SER A 66 -6.91 13.68 -9.47
CA SER A 66 -7.76 13.45 -8.30
C SER A 66 -6.98 13.53 -6.98
N VAL A 67 -5.80 12.89 -6.93
CA VAL A 67 -4.92 12.93 -5.76
C VAL A 67 -4.42 14.36 -5.49
N MET A 68 -3.98 15.07 -6.54
CA MET A 68 -3.47 16.44 -6.41
C MET A 68 -4.50 17.43 -5.85
N ASN A 69 -5.79 17.20 -6.14
CA ASN A 69 -6.91 18.04 -5.73
C ASN A 69 -7.51 17.62 -4.38
N SER A 70 -7.42 16.34 -4.00
CA SER A 70 -8.16 15.79 -2.86
C SER A 70 -7.31 15.52 -1.62
N VAL A 71 -5.98 15.43 -1.78
CA VAL A 71 -5.07 15.11 -0.68
C VAL A 71 -4.37 16.37 -0.19
N ASP A 72 -4.40 16.58 1.12
CA ASP A 72 -3.69 17.68 1.76
C ASP A 72 -2.19 17.38 1.89
N PHE A 73 -1.38 18.29 1.33
CA PHE A 73 0.08 18.27 1.39
C PHE A 73 0.64 19.47 2.18
N ALA A 74 -0.18 20.18 2.95
CA ALA A 74 0.22 21.35 3.72
C ALA A 74 1.39 21.07 4.67
N TRP A 75 1.57 19.84 5.14
CA TRP A 75 2.72 19.51 5.99
C TRP A 75 4.09 19.59 5.29
N LEU A 76 4.12 19.74 3.97
CA LEU A 76 5.35 19.98 3.19
C LEU A 76 5.71 21.47 3.09
N THR A 77 4.95 22.40 3.72
CA THR A 77 5.12 23.85 3.53
C THR A 77 6.20 24.50 4.40
N ASP A 78 6.87 23.75 5.29
CA ASP A 78 7.92 24.27 6.17
C ASP A 78 9.24 24.65 5.42
N GLY A 79 9.20 24.89 4.10
CA GLY A 79 10.39 25.11 3.28
C GLY A 79 10.14 25.84 1.94
N CYS A 80 11.11 25.73 1.03
CA CYS A 80 11.09 26.40 -0.28
C CYS A 80 9.90 25.95 -1.16
N LEU A 81 9.14 26.93 -1.67
CA LEU A 81 7.95 26.71 -2.52
C LEU A 81 8.24 25.87 -3.77
N VAL A 82 9.44 25.99 -4.36
CA VAL A 82 9.85 25.20 -5.54
C VAL A 82 10.01 23.72 -5.15
N HIS A 83 10.74 23.45 -4.07
CA HIS A 83 10.94 22.08 -3.59
C HIS A 83 9.65 21.45 -3.06
N HIS A 84 8.71 22.25 -2.55
CA HIS A 84 7.40 21.78 -2.13
C HIS A 84 6.64 21.09 -3.29
N GLN A 85 6.56 21.74 -4.45
CA GLN A 85 5.85 21.20 -5.60
C GLN A 85 6.55 19.94 -6.15
N ASP A 86 7.88 19.92 -6.16
CA ASP A 86 8.65 18.74 -6.60
C ASP A 86 8.47 17.55 -5.65
N LEU A 87 8.48 17.78 -4.33
CA LEU A 87 8.20 16.75 -3.34
C LEU A 87 6.78 16.21 -3.48
N LYS A 88 5.78 17.10 -3.60
CA LYS A 88 4.39 16.72 -3.85
C LYS A 88 4.27 15.87 -5.12
N ASN A 89 4.84 16.33 -6.22
CA ASN A 89 4.86 15.60 -7.49
C ASN A 89 5.56 14.24 -7.36
N GLY A 90 6.69 14.19 -6.68
CA GLY A 90 7.48 12.99 -6.45
C GLY A 90 6.73 11.95 -5.64
N ILE A 91 6.04 12.36 -4.57
CA ILE A 91 5.19 11.47 -3.76
C ILE A 91 4.07 10.90 -4.61
N VAL A 92 3.27 11.77 -5.26
CA VAL A 92 2.11 11.34 -6.05
C VAL A 92 2.51 10.38 -7.17
N LYS A 93 3.51 10.75 -7.98
CA LYS A 93 3.98 9.91 -9.10
C LYS A 93 4.52 8.56 -8.62
N SER A 94 5.32 8.56 -7.55
CA SER A 94 5.87 7.34 -6.96
C SER A 94 4.77 6.42 -6.45
N THR A 95 3.80 6.96 -5.71
CA THR A 95 2.67 6.19 -5.18
C THR A 95 1.82 5.60 -6.31
N VAL A 96 1.49 6.39 -7.34
CA VAL A 96 0.74 5.90 -8.51
C VAL A 96 1.47 4.75 -9.21
N ARG A 97 2.78 4.91 -9.46
CA ARG A 97 3.62 3.92 -10.14
C ARG A 97 3.74 2.60 -9.36
N ILE A 98 3.61 2.63 -8.03
CA ILE A 98 3.66 1.43 -7.19
C ILE A 98 2.26 0.81 -7.05
N THR A 99 1.24 1.61 -6.77
CA THR A 99 -0.10 1.15 -6.40
C THR A 99 -0.83 0.53 -7.58
N ILE A 100 -0.76 1.12 -8.78
CA ILE A 100 -1.48 0.59 -9.95
C ILE A 100 -1.04 -0.85 -10.28
N PRO A 101 0.27 -1.15 -10.49
CA PRO A 101 0.69 -2.53 -10.76
C PRO A 101 0.38 -3.49 -9.62
N TRP A 102 0.47 -3.02 -8.37
CA TRP A 102 0.12 -3.85 -7.21
C TRP A 102 -1.37 -4.19 -7.18
N TRP A 103 -2.25 -3.23 -7.46
CA TRP A 103 -3.70 -3.46 -7.53
C TRP A 103 -4.04 -4.43 -8.67
N CYS A 104 -3.42 -4.29 -9.84
CA CYS A 104 -3.59 -5.24 -10.94
C CYS A 104 -3.19 -6.67 -10.52
N LYS A 105 -2.07 -6.83 -9.82
CA LYS A 105 -1.64 -8.13 -9.27
C LYS A 105 -2.64 -8.66 -8.24
N LYS A 106 -3.17 -7.81 -7.36
CA LYS A 106 -4.22 -8.15 -6.37
C LYS A 106 -5.47 -8.69 -7.06
N GLN A 107 -5.97 -8.00 -8.08
CA GLN A 107 -7.15 -8.45 -8.84
C GLN A 107 -6.89 -9.76 -9.59
N ASN A 108 -5.75 -9.90 -10.26
CA ASN A 108 -5.38 -11.14 -10.96
C ASN A 108 -5.32 -12.34 -10.01
N ARG A 109 -4.74 -12.16 -8.81
CA ARG A 109 -4.72 -13.20 -7.77
C ARG A 109 -6.11 -13.58 -7.31
N LYS A 110 -7.01 -12.60 -7.11
CA LYS A 110 -8.41 -12.82 -6.76
C LYS A 110 -9.13 -13.63 -7.82
N MET A 111 -8.98 -13.25 -9.09
CA MET A 111 -9.57 -13.96 -10.23
C MET A 111 -9.05 -15.40 -10.35
N ALA A 112 -7.74 -15.60 -10.21
CA ALA A 112 -7.13 -16.93 -10.25
C ALA A 112 -7.64 -17.83 -9.11
N HIS A 113 -7.79 -17.29 -7.90
CA HIS A 113 -8.35 -18.03 -6.76
C HIS A 113 -9.80 -18.44 -7.02
N MET A 114 -10.65 -17.52 -7.49
CA MET A 114 -12.03 -17.84 -7.87
C MET A 114 -12.11 -18.88 -8.99
N GLY A 115 -11.21 -18.81 -9.97
CA GLY A 115 -11.09 -19.82 -11.04
C GLY A 115 -10.79 -21.21 -10.49
N ARG A 116 -9.82 -21.33 -9.56
CA ARG A 116 -9.51 -22.59 -8.87
C ARG A 116 -10.71 -23.14 -8.11
N GLN A 117 -11.43 -22.31 -7.36
CA GLN A 117 -12.63 -22.74 -6.64
C GLN A 117 -13.71 -23.28 -7.58
N ARG A 118 -13.94 -22.60 -8.72
CA ARG A 118 -14.91 -23.07 -9.74
C ARG A 118 -14.50 -24.42 -10.33
N ALA A 119 -13.23 -24.61 -10.63
CA ALA A 119 -12.70 -25.88 -11.14
C ALA A 119 -12.86 -27.02 -10.13
N VAL A 120 -12.58 -26.78 -8.84
CA VAL A 120 -12.78 -27.76 -7.76
C VAL A 120 -14.27 -28.12 -7.64
N LYS A 121 -15.17 -27.13 -7.59
CA LYS A 121 -16.62 -27.38 -7.53
C LYS A 121 -17.13 -28.19 -8.72
N ARG A 122 -16.57 -27.98 -9.91
CA ARG A 122 -16.89 -28.77 -11.10
C ARG A 122 -16.42 -30.22 -10.94
N LYS A 123 -15.19 -30.45 -10.48
CA LYS A 123 -14.66 -31.80 -10.24
C LYS A 123 -15.49 -32.56 -9.19
N LEU A 124 -15.84 -31.91 -8.08
CA LEU A 124 -16.66 -32.52 -7.03
C LEU A 124 -18.04 -32.93 -7.52
N ARG A 125 -18.71 -32.09 -8.34
CA ARG A 125 -19.99 -32.46 -8.94
C ARG A 125 -19.90 -33.70 -9.82
N VAL A 126 -18.85 -33.83 -10.64
CA VAL A 126 -18.64 -35.04 -11.45
C VAL A 126 -18.49 -36.28 -10.58
N LEU A 127 -17.76 -36.18 -9.46
CA LEU A 127 -17.56 -37.30 -8.53
C LEU A 127 -18.83 -37.65 -7.72
N GLN A 128 -19.75 -36.71 -7.51
CA GLN A 128 -21.01 -36.93 -6.78
C GLN A 128 -22.14 -37.49 -7.66
N HIS A 129 -21.99 -37.42 -8.98
CA HIS A 129 -22.93 -37.97 -9.97
C HIS A 129 -22.43 -39.28 -10.60
N LEU A 130 -21.31 -39.81 -10.08
CA LEU A 130 -20.87 -41.21 -10.21
C LEU A 130 -21.31 -41.97 -8.96
#